data_AF-A0AAD7DZ64-F1
#
_entry.id   AF-A0AAD7DZ64-F1
#
_cell.length_a   1.000
_cell.length_b   1.000
_cell.length_c   1.000
_cell.angle_alpha   90.00
_cell.angle_beta   90.00
_cell.angle_gamma   90.00
#
_symmetry.space_group_name_H-M   'P 1'
#
loop_
_entity.id
_entity.type
_entity.pdbx_description
1 polymer ?
#
loop_
_entity_poly.entity_id
_entity_poly.type
_entity_poly.pdbx_seq_one_letter_code
_entity_poly.pdbx_strand_id
1 'polypeptide(L)'
;QHLPLLSKVIPGITIKDTSPIFFKIPVTQELVTAVIGGVYPTTETIVHAHLPAIPRPVYRLNEGMKPPDNRCIILFCYEVFK
;
A
#
# COMPACT_ATOMS: atom_id res chain seq x y z
N GLN A 1 -14.48 26.97 2.37
CA GLN A 1 -15.36 25.79 2.32
C GLN A 1 -14.56 24.67 1.64
N HIS A 2 -14.23 23.60 2.35
CA HIS A 2 -13.52 22.44 1.77
C HIS A 2 -14.57 21.58 1.05
N LEU A 3 -14.41 21.32 -0.26
CA LEU A 3 -15.27 20.35 -0.95
C LEU A 3 -15.14 18.97 -0.25
N PRO A 4 -16.25 18.24 -0.03
CA PRO A 4 -16.21 16.89 0.50
C PRO A 4 -15.45 15.97 -0.47
N LEU A 5 -14.55 15.13 0.07
CA LEU A 5 -13.86 14.09 -0.70
C LEU A 5 -14.88 13.02 -1.08
N LEU A 6 -15.40 13.06 -2.31
CA LEU A 6 -16.43 12.12 -2.77
C LEU A 6 -15.94 10.67 -2.66
N SER A 7 -14.72 10.41 -3.12
CA SER A 7 -13.92 9.19 -2.92
C SER A 7 -12.61 9.37 -3.67
N LYS A 8 -11.47 8.94 -3.12
CA LYS A 8 -10.17 8.96 -3.81
C LYS A 8 -9.35 7.74 -3.43
N VAL A 9 -8.73 7.08 -4.41
CA VAL A 9 -7.72 6.06 -4.14
C VAL A 9 -6.40 6.76 -3.81
N ILE A 10 -5.88 6.53 -2.60
CA ILE A 10 -4.56 6.99 -2.18
C ILE A 10 -3.58 5.81 -2.28
N PRO A 11 -2.48 5.92 -3.05
CA PRO A 11 -1.43 4.92 -3.05
C PRO A 11 -0.63 4.99 -1.75
N GLY A 12 -0.31 3.82 -1.20
CA GLY A 12 0.55 3.69 -0.02
C GLY A 12 1.65 2.66 -0.25
N ILE A 13 2.79 2.83 0.42
CA ILE A 13 3.87 1.85 0.44
C ILE A 13 4.29 1.67 1.90
N THR A 14 4.38 0.43 2.35
CA THR A 14 5.05 0.09 3.60
C THR A 14 6.30 -0.72 3.29
N ILE A 15 7.29 -0.65 4.16
CA ILE A 15 8.48 -1.50 4.09
C ILE A 15 8.48 -2.35 5.36
N LYS A 16 8.38 -3.68 5.18
CA LYS A 16 8.56 -4.65 6.26
C LYS A 16 9.91 -5.32 6.07
N ASP A 17 10.82 -5.12 7.03
CA ASP A 17 12.23 -5.50 6.94
C ASP A 17 12.87 -4.90 5.68
N THR A 18 13.10 -5.71 4.65
CA THR A 18 13.63 -5.26 3.36
C THR A 18 12.64 -5.37 2.20
N SER A 19 11.39 -5.75 2.47
CA SER A 19 10.36 -6.03 1.47
C SER A 19 9.30 -4.93 1.46
N PRO A 20 9.10 -4.21 0.34
CA PRO A 20 7.98 -3.28 0.23
C PRO A 20 6.67 -4.02 -0.06
N ILE A 21 5.57 -3.43 0.42
CA ILE A 21 4.20 -3.81 0.09
C ILE A 21 3.51 -2.56 -0.43
N PHE A 22 2.89 -2.67 -1.60
CA PHE A 22 2.19 -1.57 -2.28
C PHE A 22 0.69 -1.67 -1.99
N PHE A 23 0.05 -0.54 -1.72
CA PHE A 23 -1.36 -0.49 -1.34
C PHE A 23 -2.14 0.51 -2.20
N LYS A 24 -3.37 0.13 -2.58
CA LYS A 24 -4.39 1.07 -3.07
C LYS A 24 -5.48 1.18 -2.02
N ILE A 25 -5.57 2.35 -1.38
CA ILE A 25 -6.46 2.61 -0.25
C ILE A 25 -7.62 3.47 -0.77
N PRO A 26 -8.86 2.96 -0.86
CA PRO A 26 -10.02 3.79 -1.16
C PRO A 26 -10.35 4.65 0.06
N VAL A 27 -10.13 5.97 -0.06
CA VAL A 27 -10.41 6.94 0.99
C VAL A 27 -11.75 7.62 0.69
N THR A 28 -12.72 7.37 1.55
CA THR A 28 -14.06 7.97 1.52
C THR A 28 -14.20 9.06 2.58
N GLN A 29 -15.20 9.93 2.43
CA GLN A 29 -15.52 10.94 3.44
C GLN A 29 -15.84 10.32 4.81
N GLU A 30 -16.50 9.16 4.84
CA GLU A 30 -16.79 8.45 6.09
C GLU A 30 -15.50 7.99 6.78
N LEU A 31 -14.59 7.37 6.02
CA LEU A 31 -13.29 6.95 6.55
C LEU A 31 -12.51 8.14 7.10
N VAL A 32 -12.47 9.26 6.37
CA VAL A 32 -11.82 10.50 6.84
C VAL A 32 -12.43 11.00 8.13
N THR A 33 -13.77 11.01 8.22
CA THR A 33 -14.49 11.49 9.41
C THR A 33 -14.23 10.59 10.61
N ALA A 34 -14.25 9.26 10.42
CA ALA A 34 -13.96 8.29 11.47
C ALA A 34 -12.51 8.43 12.00
N VAL A 35 -11.53 8.56 11.09
CA VAL A 35 -10.12 8.75 11.44
C VAL A 35 -9.90 10.06 12.18
N ILE A 36 -10.47 11.18 11.72
CA ILE A 36 -10.37 12.48 12.41
C ILE A 36 -11.00 12.41 13.81
N GLY A 37 -12.13 11.72 13.95
CA GLY A 37 -12.80 11.52 15.23
C GLY A 37 -12.13 10.50 16.16
N GLY A 38 -11.11 9.78 15.70
CA GLY A 38 -10.48 8.69 16.46
C GLY A 38 -11.42 7.52 16.74
N VAL A 39 -12.42 7.32 15.89
CA VAL A 39 -13.41 6.24 16.03
C VAL A 39 -13.20 5.18 14.97
N TYR A 40 -13.61 3.95 15.28
CA TYR A 40 -13.59 2.87 14.31
C TYR A 40 -14.65 3.12 13.21
N PRO A 41 -14.31 3.06 11.92
CA PRO A 41 -15.28 3.25 10.84
C PRO A 41 -16.40 2.21 10.88
N THR A 42 -17.63 2.62 10.65
CA THR A 42 -18.78 1.71 10.54
C THR A 42 -18.76 0.94 9.22
N THR A 43 -18.40 1.61 8.12
CA THR A 43 -18.22 0.99 6.81
C THR A 43 -16.83 0.40 6.66
N GLU A 44 -16.77 -0.84 6.19
CA GLU A 44 -15.52 -1.52 5.87
C GLU A 44 -14.74 -0.79 4.78
N THR A 45 -13.43 -0.62 4.99
CA THR A 45 -12.50 -0.12 3.97
C THR A 45 -11.69 -1.29 3.40
N ILE A 46 -11.99 -1.69 2.17
CA ILE A 46 -11.25 -2.76 1.47
C ILE A 46 -10.01 -2.17 0.81
N VAL A 47 -8.84 -2.50 1.35
CA VAL A 47 -7.54 -2.07 0.81
C VAL A 47 -6.94 -3.17 -0.06
N HIS A 48 -6.46 -2.82 -1.25
CA HIS A 48 -5.77 -3.77 -2.12
C HIS A 48 -4.27 -3.73 -1.86
N ALA A 49 -3.66 -4.89 -1.64
CA ALA A 49 -2.22 -5.03 -1.44
C ALA A 49 -1.57 -5.78 -2.61
N HIS A 50 -0.42 -5.29 -3.07
CA HIS A 50 0.44 -5.98 -4.02
C HIS A 50 1.80 -6.27 -3.38
N LEU A 51 2.16 -7.55 -3.38
CA LEU A 51 3.47 -8.05 -2.97
C LEU A 51 4.22 -8.45 -4.25
N PRO A 52 5.39 -7.87 -4.54
CA PRO A 52 6.16 -8.23 -5.73
C PRO A 52 6.49 -9.72 -5.78
N ALA A 53 6.25 -10.33 -6.95
CA ALA A 53 6.62 -11.71 -7.21
C ALA A 53 8.12 -11.82 -7.50
N ILE A 54 8.90 -12.07 -6.44
CA ILE A 54 10.37 -12.19 -6.52
C ILE A 54 10.82 -13.66 -6.58
N PRO A 55 12.02 -13.96 -7.14
CA PRO A 55 12.51 -15.33 -7.35
C PRO A 55 12.52 -16.23 -6.10
N ARG A 56 12.70 -15.65 -4.91
CA ARG A 56 12.85 -16.38 -3.64
C ARG A 56 11.80 -15.90 -2.63
N PRO A 57 10.51 -16.22 -2.82
CA PRO A 57 9.42 -15.62 -2.06
C PRO A 57 9.44 -15.99 -0.57
N VAL A 58 9.98 -17.18 -0.22
CA VAL A 58 10.15 -17.62 1.18
C VAL A 58 11.06 -16.67 1.96
N TYR A 59 12.08 -16.11 1.31
CA TYR A 59 13.02 -15.18 1.91
C TYR A 59 12.64 -13.72 1.71
N ARG A 60 11.42 -13.39 1.26
CA ARG A 60 11.07 -12.03 0.87
C ARG A 60 11.37 -10.96 1.91
N LEU A 61 11.15 -11.25 3.19
CA LEU A 61 11.38 -10.28 4.27
C LEU A 61 12.89 -10.09 4.54
N ASN A 62 13.64 -11.19 4.52
CA ASN A 62 15.08 -11.16 4.75
C ASN A 62 15.86 -10.62 3.54
N GLU A 63 15.49 -11.04 2.34
CA GLU A 63 16.19 -10.66 1.11
C GLU A 63 15.61 -9.40 0.48
N GLY A 64 14.29 -9.31 0.29
CA GLY A 64 13.59 -8.12 -0.22
C GLY A 64 14.39 -7.35 -1.28
N MET A 65 14.73 -6.10 -0.98
CA MET A 65 15.49 -5.18 -1.84
C MET A 65 17.01 -5.45 -1.91
N LYS A 66 17.57 -6.40 -1.14
CA LYS A 66 19.02 -6.63 -1.06
C LYS A 66 19.56 -7.24 -2.37
N PRO A 67 19.06 -8.38 -2.88
CA PRO A 67 19.55 -8.96 -4.12
C PRO A 67 19.21 -8.08 -5.34
N PRO A 68 20.13 -7.92 -6.31
CA PRO A 68 19.87 -7.10 -7.51
C PRO A 68 18.68 -7.57 -8.34
N ASP A 69 18.45 -8.89 -8.46
CA ASP A 69 17.33 -9.49 -9.19
C ASP A 69 15.98 -9.14 -8.54
N ASN A 70 15.88 -9.27 -7.23
CA ASN A 70 14.69 -8.84 -6.49
C ASN A 70 14.46 -7.33 -6.65
N ARG A 71 15.51 -6.52 -6.45
CA ARG A 71 15.42 -5.06 -6.53
C ARG A 71 14.94 -4.58 -7.91
N CYS A 72 15.41 -5.21 -8.99
CA CYS A 72 14.95 -4.90 -10.35
C CYS A 72 13.43 -5.07 -10.47
N ILE A 73 12.90 -6.23 -10.03
CA ILE A 73 11.46 -6.52 -10.07
C ILE A 73 10.69 -5.55 -9.18
N ILE A 74 11.17 -5.30 -7.96
CA ILE A 74 10.47 -4.44 -7.01
C ILE A 74 10.42 -2.99 -7.51
N LEU A 75 11.51 -2.48 -8.10
CA LEU A 75 11.54 -1.16 -8.71
C LEU A 75 10.64 -1.09 -9.96
N PHE A 76 10.60 -2.15 -10.77
CA PHE A 76 9.63 -2.25 -11.86
C PHE A 76 8.19 -2.15 -11.33
N CYS A 77 7.84 -2.91 -10.28
CA CYS A 77 6.53 -2.81 -9.61
C CYS A 77 6.24 -1.39 -9.11
N TYR A 78 7.22 -0.68 -8.56
CA TYR A 78 7.06 0.72 -8.15
C TYR A 78 6.76 1.63 -9.35
N GLU A 79 7.46 1.46 -10.47
CA GLU A 79 7.23 2.25 -11.69
C GLU A 79 5.83 2.07 -12.26
N VAL A 80 5.30 0.84 -12.31
CA VAL A 80 3.90 0.60 -12.75
C VAL A 80 2.84 0.93 -11.69
N PHE A 81 3.25 1.16 -10.44
CA PHE A 81 2.35 1.49 -9.34
C PHE A 81 2.07 2.99 -9.19
N LYS A 82 3.07 3.83 -9.46
CA LYS A 82 2.93 5.30 -9.44
C LYS A 82 1.80 5.78 -10.35
#